data_AF-A0A3D9FJJ2-F1
#
_entry.id   AF-A0A3D9FJJ2-F1
#
_cell.length_a   1.000
_cell.length_b   1.000
_cell.length_c   1.000
_cell.angle_alpha   90.00
_cell.angle_beta   90.00
_cell.angle_gamma   90.00
#
_symmetry.space_group_name_H-M   'P 1'
#
loop_
_entity.id
_entity.type
_entity.pdbx_description
1 polymer ?
#
loop_
_entity_poly.entity_id
_entity_poly.type
_entity_poly.pdbx_seq_one_letter_code
_entity_poly.pdbx_strand_id
1 'polypeptide(L)' 'MNFFKIKTCWSNAEFILIKLCMASAYILVGSYFHDFFKDYYTALLVVFGFTVIWFVYQWLKKMKA' A
#
# COMPACT_ATOMS: atom_id res chain seq x y z
N MET A 1 18.64 -9.02 5.29
CA MET A 1 17.53 -9.91 5.76
C MET A 1 16.82 -10.57 4.58
N ASN A 2 16.35 -11.82 4.66
CA ASN A 2 15.76 -12.54 3.51
C ASN A 2 14.22 -12.39 3.53
N PHE A 3 13.61 -11.81 2.48
CA PHE A 3 12.18 -11.43 2.42
C PHE A 3 11.23 -12.61 2.73
N PHE A 4 11.60 -13.81 2.27
CA PHE A 4 10.84 -15.04 2.46
C PHE A 4 10.99 -15.67 3.86
N LYS A 5 11.87 -15.14 4.71
CA LYS A 5 12.10 -15.66 6.07
C LYS A 5 11.54 -14.74 7.17
N ILE A 6 10.97 -13.59 6.83
CA ILE A 6 10.33 -12.71 7.81
C ILE A 6 8.99 -13.36 8.18
N LYS A 7 8.96 -14.07 9.32
CA LYS A 7 7.69 -14.46 9.93
C LYS A 7 7.06 -13.19 10.49
N THR A 8 6.11 -12.60 9.76
CA THR A 8 5.16 -11.68 10.37
C THR A 8 4.45 -12.44 11.50
N CYS A 9 4.11 -11.77 12.61
CA CYS A 9 3.35 -12.42 13.70
C CYS A 9 2.01 -13.02 13.23
N TRP A 10 1.56 -12.61 12.04
CA TRP A 10 0.35 -13.05 11.36
C TRP A 10 0.67 -14.13 10.34
N SER A 11 -0.11 -15.19 10.33
CA SER A 11 -0.11 -16.19 9.26
C SER A 11 -0.64 -15.58 7.96
N ASN A 12 -0.21 -16.13 6.81
CA ASN A 12 -0.68 -15.68 5.50
C ASN A 12 -2.22 -15.74 5.37
N ALA A 13 -2.87 -16.67 6.07
CA ALA A 13 -4.33 -16.82 6.07
C ALA A 13 -5.04 -15.67 6.80
N GLU A 14 -4.53 -15.24 7.96
CA GLU A 14 -5.08 -14.08 8.70
C GLU A 14 -4.92 -12.77 7.91
N PHE A 15 -3.87 -12.69 7.09
CA PHE A 15 -3.62 -11.53 6.24
C PHE A 15 -4.64 -11.38 5.10
N ILE A 16 -5.33 -12.45 4.70
CA ILE A 16 -6.36 -12.41 3.64
C ILE A 16 -7.54 -11.54 4.09
N LEU A 17 -7.96 -11.65 5.34
CA LEU A 17 -9.11 -10.91 5.87
C LEU A 17 -8.84 -9.40 5.89
N ILE A 18 -7.64 -9.00 6.30
CA ILE A 18 -7.20 -7.59 6.26
C ILE A 18 -7.11 -7.09 4.82
N LYS A 19 -6.54 -7.88 3.90
CA LYS A 19 -6.47 -7.52 2.47
C LYS A 19 -7.86 -7.28 1.87
N LEU A 20 -8.82 -8.15 2.19
CA LEU A 20 -10.18 -8.06 1.70
C LEU A 20 -10.91 -6.83 2.28
N CYS A 21 -10.70 -6.54 3.57
CA CYS A 21 -11.22 -5.33 4.22
C CYS A 21 -10.66 -4.03 3.62
N MET A 22 -9.34 -3.96 3.37
CA MET A 22 -8.76 -2.79 2.71
C MET A 22 -9.24 -2.65 1.27
N ALA A 23 -9.34 -3.76 0.53
CA ALA A 23 -9.84 -3.75 -0.84
C ALA A 23 -11.29 -3.24 -0.91
N SER A 24 -12.17 -3.69 0.00
CA SER A 24 -13.56 -3.21 0.04
C SER A 24 -13.63 -1.74 0.41
N ALA A 25 -12.82 -1.26 1.36
CA ALA A 25 -12.75 0.16 1.70
C ALA A 25 -12.31 1.02 0.51
N TYR A 26 -11.27 0.61 -0.23
CA TYR A 26 -10.83 1.34 -1.42
C TYR A 26 -11.89 1.38 -2.52
N ILE A 27 -12.59 0.27 -2.76
CA ILE A 27 -13.69 0.22 -3.74
C ILE A 27 -14.82 1.16 -3.30
N LEU A 28 -15.22 1.14 -2.03
CA LEU A 28 -16.27 2.03 -1.51
C LEU A 28 -15.87 3.50 -1.63
N VAL A 29 -14.66 3.88 -1.22
CA VAL A 29 -14.20 5.26 -1.34
C VAL A 29 -14.15 5.67 -2.81
N GLY A 30 -13.61 4.82 -3.69
CA GLY A 30 -13.53 5.07 -5.12
C GLY A 30 -14.89 5.16 -5.80
N SER A 31 -15.90 4.41 -5.36
CA SER A 31 -17.24 4.43 -5.96
C SER A 31 -18.08 5.63 -5.50
N TYR A 32 -17.93 6.07 -4.24
CA TYR A 32 -18.73 7.17 -3.68
C TYR A 32 -18.11 8.55 -3.93
N PHE A 33 -16.78 8.65 -3.99
CA PHE A 33 -16.07 9.93 -4.06
C PHE A 33 -15.28 10.10 -5.36
N HIS A 34 -15.57 9.31 -6.40
CA HIS A 34 -14.87 9.36 -7.69
C HIS A 34 -14.76 10.78 -8.24
N ASP A 35 -15.89 11.48 -8.31
CA ASP A 35 -15.96 12.81 -8.90
C ASP A 35 -15.16 13.83 -8.10
N PHE A 36 -15.11 13.68 -6.77
CA PHE A 36 -14.27 14.52 -5.91
C PHE A 36 -12.77 14.29 -6.17
N PHE A 37 -12.35 13.03 -6.34
CA PHE A 37 -10.93 12.71 -6.52
C PHE A 37 -10.41 12.94 -7.94
N LYS A 38 -11.29 12.98 -8.93
CA LYS A 38 -10.94 13.16 -10.34
C LYS A 38 -10.08 14.39 -10.60
N ASP A 39 -10.39 15.51 -9.95
CA ASP A 39 -9.64 16.76 -10.10
C ASP A 39 -8.25 16.72 -9.44
N TYR A 40 -8.02 15.76 -8.53
CA TYR A 40 -6.78 15.62 -7.78
C TYR A 40 -5.91 14.44 -8.22
N TYR A 41 -6.30 13.70 -9.27
CA TYR A 41 -5.54 12.52 -9.72
C TYR A 41 -4.07 12.83 -10.00
N THR A 42 -3.77 13.97 -10.61
CA THR A 42 -2.39 14.39 -10.87
C THR A 42 -1.61 14.56 -9.57
N ALA A 43 -2.18 15.26 -8.58
CA ALA A 43 -1.54 15.46 -7.28
C ALA A 43 -1.37 14.14 -6.52
N LEU A 44 -2.41 13.30 -6.50
CA LEU A 44 -2.38 11.97 -5.87
C LEU A 44 -1.33 11.07 -6.51
N LEU A 45 -1.19 11.09 -7.84
CA LEU A 45 -0.19 10.30 -8.56
C LEU A 45 1.23 10.75 -8.23
N VAL A 46 1.46 12.06 -8.13
CA VAL A 46 2.77 12.60 -7.70
C VAL A 46 3.11 12.16 -6.28
N VAL A 47 2.18 12.29 -5.34
CA VAL A 47 2.36 11.85 -3.95
C VAL A 47 2.62 10.34 -3.90
N PHE A 48 1.84 9.55 -4.64
CA PHE A 48 2.01 8.11 -4.73
C PHE A 48 3.39 7.72 -5.30
N GLY A 49 3.81 8.32 -6.41
CA GLY A 49 5.11 8.08 -7.01
C GLY A 49 6.27 8.38 -6.05
N PHE A 50 6.22 9.55 -5.40
CA PHE A 50 7.24 9.94 -4.42
C PHE A 50 7.30 8.96 -3.24
N THR A 51 6.14 8.61 -2.68
CA THR A 51 6.06 7.70 -1.52
C THR A 51 6.50 6.28 -1.86
N VAL A 52 6.20 5.77 -3.07
CA VAL A 52 6.70 4.48 -3.55
C VAL A 52 8.22 4.48 -3.65
N ILE A 53 8.81 5.51 -4.25
CA ILE A 53 10.27 5.62 -4.37
C ILE A 53 10.91 5.68 -2.98
N TRP A 54 10.37 6.51 -2.08
CA TRP A 54 10.86 6.63 -0.71
C TRP A 54 10.77 5.30 0.06
N PHE A 55 9.64 4.61 -0.06
CA PHE A 55 9.41 3.32 0.57
C PHE A 55 10.43 2.27 0.09
N VAL A 56 10.62 2.15 -1.22
CA VAL A 56 11.60 1.22 -1.82
C VAL A 56 13.02 1.57 -1.37
N TYR A 57 13.38 2.86 -1.31
CA TYR A 57 14.68 3.30 -0.81
C TYR A 57 14.91 2.88 0.66
N GLN A 58 13.96 3.18 1.56
CA GLN A 58 14.05 2.80 2.97
C GLN A 58 14.12 1.28 3.14
N TRP A 59 13.38 0.54 2.32
CA TRP A 59 13.43 -0.91 2.30
C TRP A 59 14.82 -1.44 1.95
N LEU A 60 15.38 -0.97 0.83
CA LEU A 60 16.72 -1.39 0.39
C LEU A 60 17.78 -1.08 1.44
N LYS A 61 17.69 0.10 2.08
CA LYS A 61 18.55 0.48 3.20
C LYS A 61 18.43 -0.50 4.37
N LYS A 62 17.20 -0.86 4.76
CA LYS A 62 16.95 -1.82 5.86
C LYS A 62 17.40 -3.24 5.54
N MET A 63 17.39 -3.64 4.27
CA MET A 63 17.82 -4.98 3.85
C MET A 63 19.33 -5.16 3.79
N LYS A 64 20.07 -4.05 3.55
CA LYS A 64 21.54 -3.99 3.53
C LYS A 64 22.18 -3.81 4.91
N ALA A 65 21.40 -3.45 5.92
CA ALA A 65 21.80 -3.45 7.33
C ALA A 65 21.70 -4.84 7.95
#